data_AF-A0A2V5LAC0-F1
#
_entry.id   AF-A0A2V5LAC0-F1
#
_cell.length_a   1.000
_cell.length_b   1.000
_cell.length_c   1.000
_cell.angle_alpha   90.00
_cell.angle_beta   90.00
_cell.angle_gamma   90.00
#
_symmetry.space_group_name_H-M   'P 1'
#
loop_
_entity.id
_entity.type
_entity.pdbx_description
1 polymer ?
#
loop_
_entity_poly.entity_id
_entity_poly.type
_entity_poly.pdbx_seq_one_letter_code
_entity_poly.pdbx_strand_id
1 'polypeptide(L)'
;RVLAAGSGVASGFIAVIAGLAWYYQRLGNLHDAYLWTWAFAVRYVESETTFPYVLKRLVTVHLVVILAWGLLWYFGIWQVLERLRSFWQKRAVSPEAVLLISWLALSYLAIFVGWRFPGHYHLPVLPPLSILAGQAFSRFVAEQRCSPQRRWRWIRTGIIGAAALPAIGFLIVAFVVRKQTLDFLPVVQRIVEETNPNDRIFVWGTSPQLYSFSGRRMATRFVSCTHLVGAYASRPREVRDRGQSVIPETWQMFQADWEAHPPALIIDMSTVDPFWSAHPMTRYPVLRACLPRYRVEGVIDGETIYRRL
;
A
#
# COMPACT_ATOMS: atom_id res chain seq x y z
N ARG A 1 32.03 -13.64 7.66
CA ARG A 1 30.84 -14.41 7.21
C ARG A 1 29.58 -13.55 7.16
N VAL A 2 29.18 -12.89 8.26
CA VAL A 2 28.04 -11.93 8.26
C VAL A 2 28.22 -10.81 7.23
N LEU A 3 29.40 -10.15 7.22
CA LEU A 3 29.70 -9.12 6.22
C LEU A 3 29.60 -9.64 4.79
N ALA A 4 30.16 -10.82 4.49
CA ALA A 4 30.06 -11.43 3.17
C ALA A 4 28.61 -11.72 2.77
N ALA A 5 27.78 -12.22 3.70
CA ALA A 5 26.36 -12.46 3.44
C ALA A 5 25.58 -11.15 3.22
N GLY A 6 25.86 -10.12 4.03
CA GLY A 6 25.29 -8.79 3.86
C GLY A 6 25.71 -8.12 2.54
N SER A 7 26.98 -8.23 2.16
CA SER A 7 27.50 -7.79 0.86
C SER A 7 26.80 -8.51 -0.28
N GLY A 8 26.56 -9.82 -0.16
CA GLY A 8 25.80 -10.59 -1.16
C GLY A 8 24.39 -10.06 -1.38
N VAL A 9 23.67 -9.74 -0.29
CA VAL A 9 22.32 -9.12 -0.37
C VAL A 9 22.38 -7.75 -1.04
N ALA A 10 23.33 -6.89 -0.63
CA ALA A 10 23.48 -5.56 -1.20
C ALA A 10 23.85 -5.59 -2.70
N SER A 11 24.80 -6.46 -3.08
CA SER A 11 25.19 -6.66 -4.48
C SER A 11 24.03 -7.18 -5.32
N GLY A 12 23.24 -8.12 -4.80
CA GLY A 12 22.03 -8.61 -5.49
C GLY A 12 21.01 -7.50 -5.72
N PHE A 13 20.73 -6.68 -4.70
CA PHE A 13 19.85 -5.52 -4.82
C PHE A 13 20.35 -4.52 -5.87
N ILE A 14 21.63 -4.12 -5.78
CA ILE A 14 22.24 -3.17 -6.71
C ILE A 14 22.21 -3.71 -8.14
N ALA A 15 22.52 -4.99 -8.35
CA ALA A 15 22.50 -5.61 -9.67
C ALA A 15 21.10 -5.56 -10.31
N VAL A 16 20.05 -5.84 -9.53
CA VAL A 16 18.66 -5.76 -10.01
C VAL A 16 18.29 -4.33 -10.38
N ILE A 17 18.58 -3.35 -9.50
CA ILE A 17 18.28 -1.95 -9.76
C ILE A 17 19.06 -1.43 -10.97
N ALA A 18 20.33 -1.78 -11.11
CA ALA A 18 21.16 -1.42 -12.25
C ALA A 18 20.64 -2.05 -13.55
N GLY A 19 20.20 -3.31 -13.51
CA GLY A 19 19.57 -3.98 -14.65
C GLY A 19 18.28 -3.30 -15.10
N LEU A 20 17.41 -2.90 -14.16
CA LEU A 20 16.19 -2.14 -14.44
C LEU A 20 16.50 -0.76 -15.00
N ALA A 21 17.46 -0.04 -14.42
CA ALA A 21 17.88 1.27 -14.89
C ALA A 21 18.44 1.17 -16.33
N TRP A 22 19.25 0.15 -16.62
CA TRP A 22 19.76 -0.09 -17.97
C TRP A 22 18.64 -0.42 -18.96
N TYR A 23 17.66 -1.23 -18.55
CA TYR A 23 16.48 -1.54 -19.37
C TYR A 23 15.69 -0.28 -19.74
N TYR A 24 15.36 0.58 -18.77
CA TYR A 24 14.65 1.83 -19.05
C TYR A 24 15.52 2.85 -19.81
N GLN A 25 16.83 2.83 -19.63
CA GLN A 25 17.74 3.63 -20.45
C GLN A 25 17.70 3.20 -21.92
N ARG A 26 17.65 1.89 -22.20
CA ARG A 26 17.53 1.34 -23.56
C ARG A 26 16.22 1.75 -24.25
N LEU A 27 15.15 1.93 -23.48
CA LEU A 27 13.85 2.38 -23.96
C LEU A 27 13.71 3.91 -24.04
N GLY A 28 14.73 4.66 -23.60
CA GLY A 28 14.71 6.13 -23.59
C GLY A 28 13.81 6.75 -22.53
N ASN A 29 13.34 5.97 -21.54
CA ASN A 29 12.37 6.41 -20.52
C ASN A 29 12.90 6.28 -19.08
N LEU A 30 14.24 6.26 -18.89
CA LEU A 30 14.86 6.20 -17.57
C LEU A 30 14.40 7.35 -16.66
N HIS A 31 14.25 8.55 -17.22
CA HIS A 31 13.79 9.71 -16.48
C HIS A 31 12.37 9.50 -15.92
N ASP A 32 11.43 9.05 -16.77
CA ASP A 32 10.06 8.74 -16.33
C ASP A 32 10.06 7.62 -15.29
N ALA A 33 10.85 6.56 -15.51
CA ALA A 33 10.95 5.46 -14.56
C ALA A 33 11.45 5.94 -13.18
N TYR A 34 12.47 6.80 -13.15
CA TYR A 34 12.96 7.43 -11.93
C TYR A 34 11.90 8.32 -11.27
N LEU A 35 11.22 9.16 -12.06
CA LEU A 35 10.16 10.04 -11.58
C LEU A 35 9.09 9.23 -10.86
N TRP A 36 8.42 8.33 -11.58
CA TRP A 36 7.28 7.56 -11.07
C TRP A 36 7.63 6.58 -9.95
N THR A 37 8.86 6.05 -9.93
CA THR A 37 9.28 5.08 -8.91
C THR A 37 9.80 5.76 -7.64
N TRP A 38 10.64 6.78 -7.78
CA TRP A 38 11.40 7.35 -6.66
C TRP A 38 10.98 8.77 -6.32
N ALA A 39 10.98 9.69 -7.27
CA ALA A 39 10.67 11.10 -6.97
C ALA A 39 9.25 11.26 -6.40
N PHE A 40 8.28 10.52 -6.95
CA PHE A 40 6.91 10.46 -6.43
C PHE A 40 6.85 9.83 -5.03
N ALA A 41 7.58 8.73 -4.79
CA ALA A 41 7.59 8.07 -3.48
C ALA A 41 8.21 8.95 -2.39
N VAL A 42 9.28 9.69 -2.70
CA VAL A 42 9.92 10.63 -1.77
C VAL A 42 8.96 11.76 -1.38
N ARG A 43 8.32 12.43 -2.35
CA ARG A 43 7.32 13.48 -2.06
C ARG A 43 6.09 12.94 -1.33
N TYR A 44 5.76 11.68 -1.58
CA TYR A 44 4.73 10.99 -0.81
C TYR A 44 5.14 10.83 0.67
N VAL A 45 6.41 10.62 0.99
CA VAL A 45 6.94 10.47 2.36
C VAL A 45 7.19 11.82 3.05
N GLU A 46 7.75 12.81 2.35
CA GLU A 46 8.16 14.13 2.89
C GLU A 46 7.00 15.01 3.38
N SER A 47 5.76 14.59 3.14
CA SER A 47 4.62 15.41 3.50
C SER A 47 4.45 15.58 5.01
N GLU A 48 4.04 16.76 5.41
CA GLU A 48 3.77 17.10 6.81
C GLU A 48 2.67 16.22 7.43
N THR A 49 2.92 15.77 8.66
CA THR A 49 1.95 15.10 9.54
C THR A 49 1.82 15.90 10.83
N THR A 50 0.64 15.89 11.45
CA THR A 50 0.45 16.54 12.76
C THR A 50 0.65 15.53 13.89
N PHE A 51 1.23 15.96 15.02
CA PHE A 51 1.43 15.11 16.19
C PHE A 51 0.15 14.39 16.66
N PRO A 52 -1.02 15.05 16.76
CA PRO A 52 -2.27 14.39 17.14
C PRO A 52 -2.69 13.28 16.17
N TYR A 53 -2.47 13.47 14.87
CA TYR A 53 -2.75 12.45 13.85
C TYR A 53 -1.83 11.24 14.05
N VAL A 54 -0.53 11.46 14.22
CA VAL A 54 0.46 10.41 14.46
C VAL A 54 0.09 9.59 15.69
N LEU A 55 -0.18 10.26 16.81
CA LEU A 55 -0.55 9.62 18.07
C LEU A 55 -1.84 8.80 17.93
N LYS A 56 -2.87 9.36 17.28
CA LYS A 56 -4.11 8.64 16.99
C LYS A 56 -3.83 7.37 16.19
N ARG A 57 -3.01 7.42 15.15
CA ARG A 57 -2.69 6.25 14.30
C ARG A 57 -1.83 5.21 15.04
N LEU A 58 -0.92 5.65 15.90
CA LEU A 58 -0.15 4.75 16.78
C LEU A 58 -1.08 3.95 17.70
N VAL A 59 -2.09 4.59 18.30
CA VAL A 59 -3.01 3.92 19.22
C VAL A 59 -4.07 3.09 18.49
N THR A 60 -4.67 3.65 17.43
CA THR A 60 -5.83 3.01 16.78
C THR A 60 -5.46 1.98 15.73
N VAL A 61 -4.23 2.00 15.21
CA VAL A 61 -3.78 1.05 14.17
C VAL A 61 -2.57 0.27 14.61
N HIS A 62 -1.48 0.95 14.97
CA HIS A 62 -0.24 0.26 15.31
C HIS A 62 -0.43 -0.65 16.53
N LEU A 63 -0.95 -0.13 17.64
CA LEU A 63 -1.23 -0.92 18.84
C LEU A 63 -2.20 -2.08 18.56
N VAL A 64 -3.24 -1.86 17.76
CA VAL A 64 -4.18 -2.93 17.38
C VAL A 64 -3.46 -4.06 16.64
N VAL A 65 -2.53 -3.75 15.73
CA VAL A 65 -1.72 -4.75 15.04
C VAL A 65 -0.77 -5.46 16.01
N ILE A 66 -0.11 -4.73 16.92
CA ILE A 66 0.77 -5.32 17.93
C ILE A 66 -0.02 -6.31 18.81
N LEU A 67 -1.22 -5.94 19.25
CA LEU A 67 -2.09 -6.79 20.06
C LEU A 67 -2.61 -8.00 19.27
N ALA A 68 -3.07 -7.79 18.03
CA ALA A 68 -3.54 -8.87 17.16
C ALA A 68 -2.44 -9.89 16.86
N TRP A 69 -1.17 -9.46 16.83
CA TRP A 69 0.00 -10.32 16.64
C TRP A 69 0.74 -10.60 17.95
N GLY A 70 0.09 -10.42 19.11
CA GLY A 70 0.75 -10.45 20.42
C GLY A 70 1.56 -11.71 20.68
N LEU A 71 1.08 -12.89 20.27
CA LEU A 71 1.83 -14.15 20.39
C LEU A 71 3.05 -14.21 19.46
N LEU A 72 2.92 -13.70 18.24
CA LEU A 72 4.06 -13.61 17.32
C LEU A 72 5.12 -12.66 17.87
N TRP A 73 4.71 -11.51 18.41
CA TRP A 73 5.61 -10.58 19.09
C TRP A 73 6.28 -11.19 20.31
N TYR A 74 5.52 -11.89 21.15
CA TYR A 74 6.07 -12.55 22.34
C TYR A 74 7.16 -13.57 21.98
N PHE A 75 6.85 -14.55 21.13
CA PHE A 75 7.82 -15.57 20.73
C PHE A 75 8.94 -15.00 19.86
N GLY A 76 8.64 -14.02 19.00
CA GLY A 76 9.62 -13.35 18.16
C GLY A 76 10.65 -12.58 18.98
N ILE A 77 10.20 -11.76 19.94
CA ILE A 77 11.09 -11.03 20.86
C ILE A 77 11.87 -12.00 21.73
N TRP A 78 11.24 -13.07 22.24
CA TRP A 78 11.96 -14.11 22.97
C TRP A 78 13.12 -14.68 22.12
N GLN A 79 12.85 -15.04 20.86
CA GLN A 79 13.89 -15.52 19.96
C GLN A 79 15.03 -14.52 19.78
N VAL A 80 14.70 -13.23 19.59
CA VAL A 80 15.70 -12.15 19.46
C VAL A 80 16.56 -12.03 20.72
N LEU A 81 15.92 -11.96 21.90
CA LEU A 81 16.62 -11.82 23.18
C LEU A 81 17.56 -12.99 23.45
N GLU A 82 17.18 -14.21 23.06
CA GLU A 82 18.05 -15.37 23.23
C GLU A 82 19.26 -15.35 22.30
N ARG A 83 19.10 -14.88 21.05
CA ARG A 83 20.22 -14.70 20.12
C ARG A 83 21.15 -13.58 20.58
N LEU A 84 20.58 -12.48 21.06
CA LEU A 84 21.36 -11.40 21.68
C LEU A 84 22.13 -11.95 22.89
N ARG A 85 21.48 -12.67 23.81
CA ARG A 85 22.16 -13.28 24.96
C ARG A 85 23.28 -14.21 24.54
N SER A 86 23.06 -15.03 23.51
CA SER A 86 24.10 -15.92 22.96
C SER A 86 25.29 -15.12 22.43
N PHE A 87 25.03 -14.01 21.73
CA PHE A 87 26.05 -13.10 21.25
C PHE A 87 26.85 -12.47 22.40
N TRP A 88 26.17 -11.94 23.42
CA TRP A 88 26.80 -11.37 24.63
C TRP A 88 27.64 -12.40 25.40
N GLN A 89 27.21 -13.66 25.41
CA GLN A 89 27.94 -14.78 26.00
C GLN A 89 29.08 -15.31 25.10
N LYS A 90 29.43 -14.59 24.02
CA LYS A 90 30.46 -14.98 23.03
C LYS A 90 30.21 -16.35 22.39
N ARG A 91 28.96 -16.81 22.34
CA ARG A 91 28.58 -18.02 21.61
C ARG A 91 28.45 -17.69 20.13
N ALA A 92 28.75 -18.67 19.28
CA ALA A 92 28.60 -18.53 17.85
C ALA A 92 27.13 -18.26 17.48
N VAL A 93 26.86 -17.12 16.87
CA VAL A 93 25.56 -16.80 16.25
C VAL A 93 25.71 -16.95 14.75
N SER A 94 24.78 -17.68 14.13
CA SER A 94 24.83 -17.94 12.70
C SER A 94 24.54 -16.67 11.90
N PRO A 95 25.15 -16.47 10.70
CA PRO A 95 24.87 -15.32 9.86
C PRO A 95 23.39 -15.16 9.51
N GLU A 96 22.67 -16.27 9.35
CA GLU A 96 21.25 -16.32 9.03
C GLU A 96 20.41 -15.71 10.15
N ALA A 97 20.76 -15.99 11.41
CA ALA A 97 20.09 -15.40 12.56
C ALA A 97 20.30 -13.88 12.62
N VAL A 98 21.51 -13.40 12.29
CA VAL A 98 21.79 -11.95 12.23
C VAL A 98 20.97 -11.32 11.11
N LEU A 99 20.99 -11.89 9.90
CA LEU A 99 20.21 -11.39 8.77
C LEU A 99 18.71 -11.38 9.04
N LEU A 100 18.17 -12.39 9.71
CA LEU A 100 16.76 -12.47 10.06
C LEU A 100 16.34 -11.39 11.08
N ILE A 101 17.18 -11.15 12.09
CA ILE A 101 16.95 -10.06 13.06
C ILE A 101 17.08 -8.69 12.39
N SER A 102 18.06 -8.52 11.49
CA SER A 102 18.20 -7.31 10.69
C SER A 102 16.98 -7.09 9.79
N TRP A 103 16.45 -8.15 9.17
CA TRP A 103 15.24 -8.08 8.36
C TRP A 103 14.03 -7.63 9.18
N LEU A 104 13.84 -8.21 10.38
CA LEU A 104 12.79 -7.76 11.31
C LEU A 104 12.97 -6.28 11.67
N ALA A 105 14.18 -5.89 12.08
CA ALA A 105 14.47 -4.52 12.52
C ALA A 105 14.24 -3.50 11.41
N LEU A 106 14.78 -3.74 10.22
CA LEU A 106 14.62 -2.84 9.06
C LEU A 106 13.17 -2.75 8.62
N SER A 107 12.44 -3.88 8.58
CA SER A 107 11.00 -3.88 8.25
C SER A 107 10.17 -3.12 9.27
N TYR A 108 10.52 -3.23 10.57
CA TYR A 108 9.83 -2.52 11.63
C TYR A 108 10.11 -1.02 11.58
N LEU A 109 11.37 -0.62 11.37
CA LEU A 109 11.76 0.79 11.20
C LEU A 109 11.08 1.41 9.98
N ALA A 110 10.88 0.64 8.90
CA ALA A 110 10.20 1.11 7.70
C ALA A 110 8.74 1.56 7.96
N ILE A 111 8.07 1.04 9.01
CA ILE A 111 6.71 1.48 9.39
C ILE A 111 6.68 2.97 9.76
N PHE A 112 7.78 3.47 10.34
CA PHE A 112 7.90 4.85 10.82
C PHE A 112 8.21 5.84 9.71
N VAL A 113 8.52 5.35 8.50
CA VAL A 113 8.78 6.21 7.33
C VAL A 113 7.50 6.98 6.98
N GLY A 114 7.60 8.32 7.07
CA GLY A 114 6.50 9.23 6.82
C GLY A 114 5.44 9.33 7.92
N TRP A 115 5.62 8.66 9.07
CA TRP A 115 4.80 8.83 10.29
C TRP A 115 3.26 8.67 10.12
N ARG A 116 2.79 7.85 9.17
CA ARG A 116 1.34 7.70 8.89
C ARG A 116 0.67 6.45 9.45
N PHE A 117 1.44 5.38 9.65
CA PHE A 117 0.98 4.07 10.14
C PHE A 117 -0.30 3.55 9.45
N PRO A 118 -0.39 3.48 8.11
CA PRO A 118 -1.42 2.68 7.44
C PRO A 118 -1.26 1.20 7.81
N GLY A 119 -2.37 0.46 7.92
CA GLY A 119 -2.35 -0.92 8.40
C GLY A 119 -1.42 -1.81 7.59
N HIS A 120 -1.42 -1.64 6.26
CA HIS A 120 -0.59 -2.43 5.34
C HIS A 120 0.93 -2.23 5.50
N TYR A 121 1.41 -1.18 6.18
CA TYR A 121 2.84 -1.02 6.46
C TYR A 121 3.40 -2.08 7.41
N HIS A 122 2.53 -2.77 8.14
CA HIS A 122 2.96 -3.84 9.05
C HIS A 122 3.19 -5.18 8.33
N LEU A 123 2.70 -5.33 7.09
CA LEU A 123 2.82 -6.60 6.35
C LEU A 123 4.27 -7.07 6.16
N PRO A 124 5.26 -6.20 5.83
CA PRO A 124 6.66 -6.61 5.71
C PRO A 124 7.27 -7.15 7.02
N VAL A 125 6.73 -6.79 8.19
CA VAL A 125 7.19 -7.29 9.50
C VAL A 125 6.74 -8.73 9.74
N LEU A 126 5.61 -9.13 9.17
CA LEU A 126 4.97 -10.41 9.45
C LEU A 126 5.87 -11.62 9.10
N PRO A 127 6.53 -11.71 7.92
CA PRO A 127 7.39 -12.84 7.60
C PRO A 127 8.58 -13.05 8.56
N PRO A 128 9.47 -12.07 8.80
CA PRO A 128 10.60 -12.29 9.69
C PRO A 128 10.16 -12.55 11.14
N LEU A 129 9.08 -11.88 11.59
CA LEU A 129 8.51 -12.11 12.91
C LEU A 129 7.98 -13.55 13.05
N SER A 130 7.28 -14.06 12.04
CA SER A 130 6.72 -15.41 12.05
C SER A 130 7.80 -16.49 12.09
N ILE A 131 8.91 -16.32 11.36
CA ILE A 131 10.03 -17.27 11.39
C ILE A 131 10.68 -17.28 12.78
N LEU A 132 10.96 -16.11 13.36
CA LEU A 132 11.54 -15.99 14.70
C LEU A 132 10.61 -16.58 15.76
N ALA A 133 9.32 -16.26 15.70
CA ALA A 133 8.31 -16.79 16.60
C ALA A 133 8.21 -18.32 16.49
N GLY A 134 8.24 -18.87 15.27
CA GLY A 134 8.23 -20.32 15.03
C GLY A 134 9.43 -21.04 15.63
N GLN A 135 10.62 -20.45 15.58
CA GLN A 135 11.83 -21.03 16.18
C GLN A 135 11.75 -21.08 17.72
N ALA A 136 11.30 -20.00 18.37
CA ALA A 136 11.10 -20.00 19.82
C ALA A 136 9.96 -20.94 20.23
N PHE A 137 8.84 -20.92 19.50
CA PHE A 137 7.70 -21.79 19.77
C PHE A 137 8.05 -23.28 19.62
N SER A 138 8.82 -23.65 18.60
CA SER A 138 9.27 -25.04 18.40
C SER A 138 10.09 -25.55 19.59
N ARG A 139 11.00 -24.72 20.11
CA ARG A 139 11.80 -25.05 21.31
C ARG A 139 10.94 -25.16 22.56
N PHE A 140 10.04 -24.21 22.77
CA PHE A 140 9.05 -24.27 23.85
C PHE A 140 8.22 -25.56 23.82
N VAL A 141 7.77 -25.99 22.64
CA VAL A 141 7.03 -27.26 22.49
C VAL A 141 7.92 -28.47 22.78
N ALA A 142 9.17 -28.46 22.30
CA ALA A 142 10.13 -29.54 22.51
C ALA A 142 10.47 -29.73 24.00
N GLU A 143 10.83 -28.65 24.70
CA GLU A 143 11.15 -28.66 26.13
C GLU A 143 10.01 -29.22 26.98
N GLN A 144 8.79 -28.82 26.65
CA GLN A 144 7.64 -29.29 27.40
C GLN A 144 7.25 -30.74 27.06
N ARG A 145 7.59 -31.29 25.88
CA ARG A 145 7.23 -32.69 25.52
C ARG A 145 7.93 -33.68 26.44
N CYS A 146 9.06 -33.29 27.00
CA CYS A 146 9.79 -34.04 28.01
C CYS A 146 9.13 -33.98 29.41
N SER A 147 8.12 -33.13 29.63
CA SER A 147 7.40 -33.03 30.91
C SER A 147 6.14 -33.89 30.93
N PRO A 148 5.97 -34.81 31.91
CA PRO A 148 4.80 -35.71 31.98
C PRO A 148 3.50 -35.03 32.44
N GLN A 149 3.51 -33.72 32.73
CA GLN A 149 2.37 -33.04 33.33
C GLN A 149 1.26 -32.72 32.32
N ARG A 150 0.04 -33.25 32.56
CA ARG A 150 -1.15 -33.05 31.70
C ARG A 150 -1.49 -31.59 31.44
N ARG A 151 -1.18 -30.67 32.35
CA ARG A 151 -1.41 -29.21 32.21
C ARG A 151 -0.74 -28.60 30.97
N TRP A 152 0.43 -29.10 30.56
CA TRP A 152 1.16 -28.55 29.41
C TRP A 152 0.45 -28.81 28.09
N ARG A 153 -0.32 -29.90 27.98
CA ARG A 153 -1.14 -30.18 26.78
C ARG A 153 -2.21 -29.09 26.60
N TRP A 154 -2.87 -28.69 27.69
CA TRP A 154 -3.87 -27.63 27.67
C TRP A 154 -3.26 -26.27 27.35
N ILE A 155 -2.14 -25.91 27.96
CA ILE A 155 -1.42 -24.65 27.69
C ILE A 155 -1.06 -24.54 26.20
N ARG A 156 -0.50 -25.60 25.61
CA ARG A 156 -0.16 -25.60 24.18
C ARG A 156 -1.37 -25.44 23.28
N THR A 157 -2.43 -26.20 23.57
CA THR A 157 -3.67 -26.13 22.80
C THR A 157 -4.27 -24.73 22.89
N GLY A 158 -4.22 -24.11 24.08
CA GLY A 158 -4.63 -22.73 24.31
C GLY A 158 -3.78 -21.72 23.51
N ILE A 159 -2.45 -21.85 23.50
CA ILE A 159 -1.57 -20.96 22.75
C ILE A 159 -1.79 -21.12 21.23
N ILE A 160 -1.92 -22.34 20.73
CA ILE A 160 -2.19 -22.60 19.31
C ILE A 160 -3.55 -22.02 18.92
N GLY A 161 -4.59 -22.26 19.73
CA GLY A 161 -5.92 -21.69 19.52
C GLY A 161 -5.91 -20.16 19.53
N ALA A 162 -5.20 -19.55 20.48
CA ALA A 162 -5.03 -18.11 20.57
C ALA A 162 -4.24 -17.52 19.39
N ALA A 163 -3.26 -18.25 18.84
CA ALA A 163 -2.52 -17.83 17.65
C ALA A 163 -3.36 -17.96 16.36
N ALA A 164 -4.24 -18.96 16.30
CA ALA A 164 -5.15 -19.16 15.18
C ALA A 164 -6.29 -18.14 15.14
N LEU A 165 -6.73 -17.64 16.30
CA LEU A 165 -7.89 -16.74 16.41
C LEU A 165 -7.76 -15.46 15.55
N PRO A 166 -6.64 -14.68 15.59
CA PRO A 166 -6.48 -13.52 14.71
C PRO A 166 -6.47 -13.91 13.23
N ALA A 167 -5.82 -15.01 12.86
CA ALA A 167 -5.75 -15.47 11.48
C ALA A 167 -7.15 -15.81 10.92
N ILE A 168 -7.95 -16.55 11.71
CA ILE A 168 -9.34 -16.87 11.36
C ILE A 168 -10.19 -15.59 11.32
N GLY A 169 -10.04 -14.70 12.29
CA GLY A 169 -10.75 -13.42 12.33
C GLY A 169 -10.49 -12.58 11.08
N PHE A 170 -9.23 -12.39 10.71
CA PHE A 170 -8.87 -11.67 9.48
C PHE A 170 -9.37 -12.37 8.22
N LEU A 171 -9.35 -13.70 8.18
CA LEU A 171 -9.90 -14.47 7.06
C LEU A 171 -11.41 -14.26 6.91
N ILE A 172 -12.17 -14.32 8.01
CA ILE A 172 -13.61 -14.05 8.01
C ILE A 172 -13.89 -12.62 7.54
N VAL A 173 -13.19 -11.63 8.09
CA VAL A 173 -13.33 -10.23 7.67
C VAL A 173 -13.04 -10.07 6.18
N ALA A 174 -12.00 -10.72 5.65
CA ALA A 174 -11.68 -10.67 4.23
C ALA A 174 -12.82 -11.18 3.34
N PHE A 175 -13.55 -12.22 3.76
CA PHE A 175 -14.70 -12.74 3.03
C PHE A 175 -15.97 -11.90 3.21
N VAL A 176 -16.22 -11.37 4.41
CA VAL A 176 -17.41 -10.55 4.70
C VAL A 176 -17.34 -9.20 3.97
N VAL A 177 -16.19 -8.53 4.05
CA VAL A 177 -15.99 -7.20 3.43
C VAL A 177 -15.94 -7.27 1.90
N ARG A 178 -15.72 -8.46 1.31
CA ARG A 178 -15.61 -8.66 -0.15
C ARG A 178 -16.81 -8.12 -0.93
N LYS A 179 -18.04 -8.19 -0.40
CA LYS A 179 -19.23 -7.68 -1.10
C LYS A 179 -19.16 -6.15 -1.29
N GLN A 180 -18.82 -5.41 -0.23
CA GLN A 180 -18.65 -3.96 -0.28
C GLN A 180 -17.54 -3.54 -1.27
N THR A 181 -16.54 -4.42 -1.48
CA THR A 181 -15.48 -4.15 -2.46
C THR A 181 -15.93 -4.32 -3.91
N LEU A 182 -17.18 -4.69 -4.21
CA LEU A 182 -17.69 -4.90 -5.57
C LEU A 182 -18.82 -3.94 -5.96
N ASP A 183 -19.12 -2.93 -5.13
CA ASP A 183 -20.20 -1.96 -5.39
C ASP A 183 -19.97 -1.10 -6.64
N PHE A 184 -18.77 -1.15 -7.22
CA PHE A 184 -18.42 -0.47 -8.49
C PHE A 184 -18.84 -1.24 -9.76
N LEU A 185 -19.31 -2.50 -9.63
CA LEU A 185 -19.63 -3.34 -10.79
C LEU A 185 -20.74 -2.80 -11.71
N PRO A 186 -21.81 -2.16 -11.21
CA PRO A 186 -22.82 -1.54 -12.07
C PRO A 186 -22.23 -0.46 -12.99
N VAL A 187 -21.34 0.38 -12.46
CA VAL A 187 -20.62 1.41 -13.24
C VAL A 187 -19.75 0.75 -14.30
N VAL A 188 -19.04 -0.33 -13.95
CA VAL A 188 -18.24 -1.12 -14.92
C VAL A 188 -19.11 -1.66 -16.05
N GLN A 189 -20.25 -2.26 -15.73
CA GLN A 189 -21.15 -2.82 -16.74
C GLN A 189 -21.60 -1.73 -17.71
N ARG A 190 -21.96 -0.54 -17.20
CA ARG A 190 -22.32 0.58 -18.07
C ARG A 190 -21.17 1.00 -18.98
N ILE A 191 -19.97 1.18 -18.43
CA ILE A 191 -18.78 1.51 -19.24
C ILE A 191 -18.65 0.51 -20.39
N VAL A 192 -18.82 -0.79 -20.13
CA VAL A 192 -18.72 -1.83 -21.15
C VAL A 192 -19.83 -1.72 -22.21
N GLU A 193 -21.07 -1.44 -21.81
CA GLU A 193 -22.22 -1.24 -22.71
C GLU A 193 -22.09 0.02 -23.58
N GLU A 194 -21.44 1.06 -23.04
CA GLU A 194 -21.39 2.40 -23.61
C GLU A 194 -20.13 2.71 -24.43
N THR A 195 -19.18 1.78 -24.46
CA THR A 195 -17.88 1.95 -25.12
C THR A 195 -17.41 0.69 -25.83
N ASN A 196 -16.59 0.88 -26.87
CA ASN A 196 -15.88 -0.19 -27.53
C ASN A 196 -14.64 -0.64 -26.73
N PRO A 197 -14.15 -1.88 -26.92
CA PRO A 197 -12.94 -2.37 -26.24
C PRO A 197 -11.67 -1.52 -26.44
N ASN A 198 -11.59 -0.79 -27.56
CA ASN A 198 -10.46 0.08 -27.87
C ASN A 198 -10.64 1.53 -27.39
N ASP A 199 -11.82 1.88 -26.89
CA ASP A 199 -12.08 3.22 -26.40
C ASP A 199 -11.29 3.47 -25.12
N ARG A 200 -10.96 4.74 -24.93
CA ARG A 200 -10.31 5.23 -23.72
C ARG A 200 -11.33 5.94 -22.85
N ILE A 201 -11.23 5.73 -21.55
CA ILE A 201 -12.06 6.44 -20.58
C ILE A 201 -11.17 7.26 -19.65
N PHE A 202 -11.77 8.23 -18.97
CA PHE A 202 -11.13 8.98 -17.91
C PHE A 202 -11.94 8.88 -16.63
N VAL A 203 -11.31 8.48 -15.55
CA VAL A 203 -11.92 8.40 -14.22
C VAL A 203 -11.36 9.54 -13.37
N TRP A 204 -12.18 10.57 -13.13
CA TRP A 204 -11.85 11.65 -12.21
C TRP A 204 -12.05 11.17 -10.77
N GLY A 205 -10.99 10.57 -10.21
CA GLY A 205 -11.01 10.07 -8.85
C GLY A 205 -9.88 9.11 -8.52
N THR A 206 -10.13 8.22 -7.55
CA THR A 206 -9.23 7.13 -7.12
C THR A 206 -9.87 5.77 -7.32
N SER A 207 -10.42 5.53 -8.51
CA SER A 207 -11.14 4.30 -8.84
C SER A 207 -10.50 3.51 -9.99
N PRO A 208 -9.23 3.05 -9.84
CA PRO A 208 -8.54 2.33 -10.90
C PRO A 208 -9.17 0.99 -11.27
N GLN A 209 -9.97 0.41 -10.37
CA GLN A 209 -10.77 -0.77 -10.61
C GLN A 209 -11.72 -0.62 -11.80
N LEU A 210 -12.21 0.60 -12.08
CA LEU A 210 -13.08 0.84 -13.24
C LEU A 210 -12.35 0.55 -14.55
N TYR A 211 -11.06 0.88 -14.68
CA TYR A 211 -10.27 0.52 -15.86
C TYR A 211 -10.05 -0.98 -15.95
N SER A 212 -9.62 -1.61 -14.84
CA SER A 212 -9.28 -3.04 -14.81
C SER A 212 -10.48 -3.93 -15.15
N PHE A 213 -11.64 -3.66 -14.54
CA PHE A 213 -12.83 -4.49 -14.70
C PHE A 213 -13.64 -4.18 -15.95
N SER A 214 -13.56 -2.96 -16.51
CA SER A 214 -14.18 -2.66 -17.81
C SER A 214 -13.30 -3.04 -19.00
N GLY A 215 -12.01 -3.33 -18.76
CA GLY A 215 -11.03 -3.58 -19.81
C GLY A 215 -10.79 -2.37 -20.72
N ARG A 216 -11.14 -1.15 -20.28
CA ARG A 216 -10.94 0.07 -21.08
C ARG A 216 -9.60 0.72 -20.76
N ARG A 217 -8.98 1.26 -21.81
CA ARG A 217 -7.69 1.94 -21.68
C ARG A 217 -7.88 3.29 -20.98
N MET A 218 -6.88 3.71 -20.23
CA MET A 218 -6.87 5.05 -19.65
C MET A 218 -6.65 6.09 -20.76
N ALA A 219 -7.38 7.19 -20.70
CA ALA A 219 -7.14 8.36 -21.55
C ALA A 219 -5.86 9.10 -21.17
N THR A 220 -5.48 9.05 -19.90
CA THR A 220 -4.25 9.69 -19.39
C THR A 220 -3.38 8.71 -18.64
N ARG A 221 -2.10 9.06 -18.43
CA ARG A 221 -1.17 8.25 -17.62
C ARG A 221 -1.55 8.17 -16.14
N PHE A 222 -2.52 8.96 -15.68
CA PHE A 222 -2.92 9.05 -14.27
C PHE A 222 -3.97 8.00 -13.92
N VAL A 223 -3.49 6.89 -13.35
CA VAL A 223 -4.33 5.83 -12.76
C VAL A 223 -5.20 6.36 -11.61
N SER A 224 -4.69 7.36 -10.88
CA SER A 224 -5.36 8.04 -9.78
C SER A 224 -5.15 9.55 -9.91
N CYS A 225 -6.24 10.31 -9.78
CA CYS A 225 -6.20 11.77 -9.89
C CYS A 225 -5.62 12.45 -8.65
N THR A 226 -5.27 11.73 -7.59
CA THR A 226 -4.65 12.30 -6.37
C THR A 226 -3.37 13.07 -6.67
N HIS A 227 -2.66 12.68 -7.72
CA HIS A 227 -1.45 13.35 -8.20
C HIS A 227 -1.73 14.74 -8.76
N LEU A 228 -2.86 14.90 -9.45
CA LEU A 228 -3.30 16.17 -10.05
C LEU A 228 -3.70 17.19 -8.98
N VAL A 229 -4.26 16.71 -7.88
CA VAL A 229 -4.82 17.56 -6.81
C VAL A 229 -3.92 17.66 -5.58
N GLY A 230 -2.73 17.05 -5.62
CA GLY A 230 -1.78 17.05 -4.51
C GLY A 230 -2.30 16.35 -3.25
N ALA A 231 -3.30 15.48 -3.39
CA ALA A 231 -4.08 14.95 -2.27
C ALA A 231 -3.70 13.50 -1.96
N TYR A 232 -2.47 13.34 -1.45
CA TYR A 232 -1.91 12.02 -1.13
C TYR A 232 -2.33 11.54 0.27
N ALA A 233 -2.54 10.22 0.42
CA ALA A 233 -2.53 9.49 1.69
C ALA A 233 -3.53 9.92 2.80
N SER A 234 -4.72 10.42 2.45
CA SER A 234 -5.76 10.77 3.43
C SER A 234 -5.29 11.75 4.52
N ARG A 235 -4.48 12.75 4.12
CA ARG A 235 -3.95 13.82 4.99
C ARG A 235 -5.08 14.56 5.73
N PRO A 236 -4.87 14.97 7.00
CA PRO A 236 -5.74 15.95 7.66
C PRO A 236 -5.95 17.19 6.77
N ARG A 237 -7.16 17.76 6.79
CA ARG A 237 -7.58 18.88 5.93
C ARG A 237 -6.76 20.17 6.10
N GLU A 238 -5.97 20.29 7.16
CA GLU A 238 -5.27 21.51 7.57
C GLU A 238 -4.02 21.89 6.75
N VAL A 239 -3.67 21.14 5.70
CA VAL A 239 -2.60 21.58 4.78
C VAL A 239 -3.10 22.77 3.98
N ARG A 240 -2.65 23.96 4.37
CA ARG A 240 -3.10 25.29 3.91
C ARG A 240 -2.90 25.55 2.41
N ASP A 241 -2.13 24.72 1.70
CA ASP A 241 -2.04 24.82 0.25
C ASP A 241 -1.64 23.48 -0.42
N ARG A 242 -2.64 22.68 -0.81
CA ARG A 242 -2.39 21.39 -1.51
C ARG A 242 -1.75 21.60 -2.89
N GLY A 243 -1.80 22.83 -3.45
CA GLY A 243 -1.13 23.18 -4.70
C GLY A 243 0.39 22.95 -4.64
N GLN A 244 1.01 23.16 -3.48
CA GLN A 244 2.45 22.95 -3.26
C GLN A 244 2.85 21.47 -3.22
N SER A 245 1.88 20.57 -3.04
CA SER A 245 2.11 19.12 -3.09
C SER A 245 1.96 18.54 -4.50
N VAL A 246 1.45 19.31 -5.46
CA VAL A 246 1.35 18.87 -6.86
C VAL A 246 2.76 18.80 -7.43
N ILE A 247 3.08 17.69 -8.09
CA ILE A 247 4.38 17.57 -8.76
C ILE A 247 4.37 18.51 -9.97
N PRO A 248 5.44 19.28 -10.21
CA PRO A 248 5.55 20.11 -11.39
C PRO A 248 5.21 19.32 -12.66
N GLU A 249 4.75 20.02 -13.70
CA GLU A 249 4.36 19.44 -14.99
C GLU A 249 3.18 18.43 -14.99
N THR A 250 2.67 17.97 -13.83
CA THR A 250 1.59 16.94 -13.77
C THR A 250 0.35 17.34 -14.59
N TRP A 251 -0.07 18.61 -14.51
CA TRP A 251 -1.18 19.13 -15.30
C TRP A 251 -0.86 19.30 -16.79
N GLN A 252 0.40 19.56 -17.15
CA GLN A 252 0.85 19.63 -18.55
C GLN A 252 0.89 18.23 -19.17
N MET A 253 1.39 17.23 -18.43
CA MET A 253 1.34 15.83 -18.83
C MET A 253 -0.10 15.36 -19.01
N PHE A 254 -0.99 15.73 -18.08
CA PHE A 254 -2.42 15.44 -18.18
C PHE A 254 -3.02 16.02 -19.45
N GLN A 255 -2.75 17.30 -19.71
CA GLN A 255 -3.26 17.99 -20.90
C GLN A 255 -2.76 17.33 -22.19
N ALA A 256 -1.46 17.03 -22.28
CA ALA A 256 -0.87 16.38 -23.44
C ALA A 256 -1.50 15.00 -23.70
N ASP A 257 -1.70 14.19 -22.65
CA ASP A 257 -2.35 12.90 -22.80
C ASP A 257 -3.82 13.04 -23.22
N TRP A 258 -4.55 14.00 -22.66
CA TRP A 258 -5.95 14.27 -23.00
C TRP A 258 -6.12 14.73 -24.45
N GLU A 259 -5.20 15.56 -24.94
CA GLU A 259 -5.22 16.04 -26.33
C GLU A 259 -4.87 14.92 -27.32
N ALA A 260 -3.90 14.07 -26.97
CA ALA A 260 -3.54 12.90 -27.78
C ALA A 260 -4.62 11.81 -27.76
N HIS A 261 -5.31 11.65 -26.62
CA HIS A 261 -6.22 10.55 -26.35
C HIS A 261 -7.49 11.01 -25.65
N PRO A 262 -8.32 11.87 -26.29
CA PRO A 262 -9.55 12.37 -25.69
C PRO A 262 -10.48 11.21 -25.30
N PRO A 263 -10.94 11.14 -24.03
CA PRO A 263 -11.77 10.04 -23.57
C PRO A 263 -13.12 9.98 -24.29
N ALA A 264 -13.64 8.77 -24.48
CA ALA A 264 -15.03 8.56 -24.90
C ALA A 264 -15.99 8.88 -23.74
N LEU A 265 -15.62 8.47 -22.52
CA LEU A 265 -16.37 8.70 -21.29
C LEU A 265 -15.51 9.32 -20.19
N ILE A 266 -16.11 10.22 -19.43
CA ILE A 266 -15.59 10.71 -18.15
C ILE A 266 -16.48 10.17 -17.03
N ILE A 267 -15.87 9.53 -16.04
CA ILE A 267 -16.54 9.08 -14.82
C ILE A 267 -16.12 10.02 -13.70
N ASP A 268 -17.06 10.82 -13.22
CA ASP A 268 -16.84 11.81 -12.17
C ASP A 268 -17.17 11.26 -10.79
N MET A 269 -16.13 10.91 -10.03
CA MET A 269 -16.27 10.40 -8.67
C MET A 269 -16.54 11.51 -7.65
N SER A 270 -16.45 12.80 -8.03
CA SER A 270 -16.66 13.91 -7.10
C SER A 270 -18.10 14.03 -6.60
N THR A 271 -19.05 13.40 -7.28
CA THR A 271 -20.47 13.39 -6.90
C THR A 271 -20.82 12.32 -5.87
N VAL A 272 -19.96 11.31 -5.66
CA VAL A 272 -20.21 10.21 -4.71
C VAL A 272 -19.19 10.11 -3.60
N ASP A 273 -17.92 10.41 -3.87
CA ASP A 273 -16.87 10.21 -2.90
C ASP A 273 -16.71 11.47 -2.01
N PRO A 274 -16.82 11.33 -0.67
CA PRO A 274 -16.75 12.47 0.25
C PRO A 274 -15.43 13.25 0.21
N PHE A 275 -14.33 12.62 -0.22
CA PHE A 275 -13.05 13.29 -0.39
C PHE A 275 -12.99 14.02 -1.74
N TRP A 276 -13.47 13.40 -2.80
CA TRP A 276 -13.50 13.97 -4.15
C TRP A 276 -14.53 15.07 -4.33
N SER A 277 -15.59 15.13 -3.52
CA SER A 277 -16.54 16.24 -3.50
C SER A 277 -15.90 17.61 -3.20
N ALA A 278 -14.74 17.63 -2.51
CA ALA A 278 -13.95 18.83 -2.31
C ALA A 278 -13.09 19.23 -3.54
N HIS A 279 -13.05 18.38 -4.57
CA HIS A 279 -12.25 18.53 -5.78
C HIS A 279 -13.12 18.32 -7.03
N PRO A 280 -14.20 19.09 -7.24
CA PRO A 280 -15.00 18.97 -8.46
C PRO A 280 -14.17 19.33 -9.69
N MET A 281 -14.42 18.68 -10.84
CA MET A 281 -13.64 18.91 -12.07
C MET A 281 -13.57 20.39 -12.47
N THR A 282 -14.64 21.15 -12.25
CA THR A 282 -14.75 22.59 -12.56
C THR A 282 -13.80 23.48 -11.76
N ARG A 283 -13.26 22.99 -10.65
CA ARG A 283 -12.25 23.69 -9.83
C ARG A 283 -10.92 23.83 -10.57
N TYR A 284 -10.61 22.92 -11.51
CA TYR A 284 -9.31 22.84 -12.17
C TYR A 284 -9.40 23.42 -13.57
N PRO A 285 -8.66 24.51 -13.89
CA PRO A 285 -8.79 25.20 -15.18
C PRO A 285 -8.61 24.29 -16.40
N VAL A 286 -7.64 23.36 -16.35
CA VAL A 286 -7.35 22.41 -17.45
C VAL A 286 -8.54 21.49 -17.70
N LEU A 287 -9.11 20.89 -16.66
CA LEU A 287 -10.32 20.05 -16.80
C LEU A 287 -11.53 20.86 -17.21
N ARG A 288 -11.76 22.01 -16.56
CA ARG A 288 -12.87 22.90 -16.88
C ARG A 288 -12.88 23.31 -18.35
N ALA A 289 -11.72 23.53 -18.96
CA ALA A 289 -11.60 23.83 -20.38
C ALA A 289 -11.97 22.65 -21.30
N CYS A 290 -11.87 21.41 -20.80
CA CYS A 290 -12.19 20.20 -21.56
C CYS A 290 -13.70 19.85 -21.52
N LEU A 291 -14.39 20.18 -20.41
CA LEU A 291 -15.79 19.80 -20.18
C LEU A 291 -16.80 20.25 -21.25
N PRO A 292 -16.68 21.41 -21.93
CA PRO A 292 -17.63 21.82 -22.96
C PRO A 292 -17.74 20.85 -24.16
N ARG A 293 -16.74 19.98 -24.34
CA ARG A 293 -16.75 18.93 -25.39
C ARG A 293 -17.49 17.66 -24.96
N TYR A 294 -18.13 17.69 -23.79
CA TYR A 294 -18.81 16.55 -23.21
C TYR A 294 -20.20 16.96 -22.74
N ARG A 295 -21.17 16.04 -22.88
CA ARG A 295 -22.51 16.17 -22.30
C ARG A 295 -22.68 15.18 -21.17
N VAL A 296 -23.48 15.53 -20.17
CA VAL A 296 -23.92 14.59 -19.15
C VAL A 296 -24.79 13.53 -19.83
N GLU A 297 -24.38 12.27 -19.75
CA GLU A 297 -25.12 11.14 -20.30
C GLU A 297 -26.05 10.51 -19.25
N GLY A 298 -25.64 10.52 -17.97
CA GLY A 298 -26.45 10.00 -16.88
C GLY A 298 -25.74 10.06 -15.53
N VAL A 299 -26.44 9.57 -14.51
CA VAL A 299 -25.94 9.39 -13.14
C VAL A 299 -26.15 7.92 -12.75
N ILE A 300 -25.10 7.25 -12.27
CA ILE A 300 -25.15 5.83 -11.85
C ILE A 300 -24.66 5.70 -10.42
N ASP A 301 -25.53 5.23 -9.53
CA ASP A 301 -25.24 5.14 -8.09
C ASP A 301 -24.65 6.44 -7.50
N GLY A 302 -25.05 7.57 -8.10
CA GLY A 302 -24.60 8.92 -7.79
C GLY A 302 -23.39 9.43 -8.61
N GLU A 303 -22.69 8.59 -9.37
CA GLU A 303 -21.54 8.97 -10.22
C GLU A 303 -22.02 9.62 -11.51
N THR A 304 -21.51 10.81 -11.85
CA THR A 304 -21.90 11.48 -13.10
C THR A 304 -21.03 11.01 -14.25
N ILE A 305 -21.66 10.52 -15.32
CA ILE A 305 -20.99 10.09 -16.53
C ILE A 305 -21.16 11.15 -17.61
N TYR A 306 -20.04 11.57 -18.20
CA TYR A 306 -20.03 12.50 -19.31
C TYR A 306 -19.58 11.77 -20.58
N ARG A 307 -20.34 11.95 -21.67
CA ARG A 307 -19.99 11.45 -23.00
C ARG A 307 -19.46 12.56 -23.87
N ARG A 308 -18.42 12.24 -24.64
CA ARG A 308 -17.88 13.14 -25.65
C ARG A 308 -18.92 13.46 -26.74
N LEU A 309 -19.03 14.74 -27.09
CA LEU A 309 -19.87 15.24 -28.19
C LEU A 309 -19.33 14.81 -29.55
#